data_AF-A0A3D4B3K7-F1
#
_entry.id   AF-A0A3D4B3K7-F1
#
_cell.length_a   1.000
_cell.length_b   1.000
_cell.length_c   1.000
_cell.angle_alpha   90.00
_cell.angle_beta   90.00
_cell.angle_gamma   90.00
#
_symmetry.space_group_name_H-M   'P 1'
#
loop_
_entity.id
_entity.type
_entity.pdbx_description
1 polymer ?
#
loop_
_entity_poly.entity_id
_entity_poly.type
_entity_poly.pdbx_seq_one_letter_code
_entity_poly.pdbx_strand_id
1 'polypeptide(L)'
;MLFNSIEYLIFLPSVFLIYWILLKEKTQLQNLLILLASYIFYSWWDWRFLSLIFISSMTDYVLGIKIHHTDDPVIRKRFLYISLAVNIGLLCFFKYFNFFIDSF
;
A
#
# COMPACT_ATOMS: atom_id res chain seq x y z
N MET A 1 1.57 1.34 14.91
CA MET A 1 0.78 0.93 16.09
C MET A 1 0.78 -0.57 16.08
N LEU A 2 0.87 -1.23 17.23
CA LEU A 2 0.74 -2.69 17.27
C LEU A 2 -0.76 -3.04 17.31
N PHE A 3 -1.16 -4.14 16.70
CA PHE A 3 -2.57 -4.56 16.69
C PHE A 3 -3.14 -4.78 18.11
N ASN A 4 -2.30 -5.17 19.07
CA ASN A 4 -2.68 -5.38 20.47
C ASN A 4 -2.51 -4.12 21.34
N SER A 5 -2.33 -2.93 20.75
CA SER A 5 -2.10 -1.69 21.49
C SER A 5 -3.36 -0.86 21.64
N ILE A 6 -3.42 -0.06 22.71
CA ILE A 6 -4.58 0.81 23.01
C ILE A 6 -4.77 1.85 21.89
N GLU A 7 -3.67 2.33 21.30
CA GLU A 7 -3.70 3.27 20.18
C GLU A 7 -4.44 2.67 18.99
N TYR A 8 -4.20 1.40 18.65
CA TYR A 8 -4.92 0.72 17.58
C TYR A 8 -6.41 0.52 17.90
N LEU A 9 -6.72 0.18 19.15
CA LEU A 9 -8.10 0.04 19.65
C LEU A 9 -8.91 1.34 19.48
N ILE A 10 -8.28 2.50 19.61
CA ILE A 10 -8.94 3.80 19.41
C ILE A 10 -8.93 4.21 17.92
N PHE A 11 -7.81 3.95 17.24
CA PHE A 11 -7.60 4.31 15.84
C PHE A 11 -8.62 3.64 14.91
N LEU A 12 -8.83 2.32 15.04
CA LEU A 12 -9.70 1.60 14.11
C LEU A 12 -11.18 2.04 14.19
N PRO A 13 -11.82 2.11 15.37
CA PRO A 13 -13.19 2.61 15.49
C PRO A 13 -13.32 4.06 15.05
N SER A 14 -12.34 4.92 15.33
CA SER A 14 -12.41 6.33 14.91
C SER A 14 -12.38 6.47 13.39
N VAL A 15 -11.44 5.80 12.70
CA VAL A 15 -11.39 5.78 11.22
C VAL A 15 -12.68 5.18 10.65
N PHE A 16 -13.18 4.09 11.24
CA PHE A 16 -14.40 3.44 10.80
C PHE A 16 -15.63 4.36 10.92
N LEU A 17 -15.80 5.05 12.06
CA LEU A 17 -16.91 5.97 12.28
C LEU A 17 -16.83 7.19 11.34
N ILE A 18 -15.64 7.76 11.13
CA ILE A 18 -15.46 8.86 10.18
C ILE A 18 -15.81 8.41 8.76
N TYR A 19 -15.34 7.22 8.35
CA TYR A 19 -15.60 6.66 7.02
C TYR A 19 -17.10 6.48 6.75
N TRP A 20 -17.81 5.85 7.69
CA TRP A 20 -19.21 5.45 7.49
C TRP A 20 -20.21 6.55 7.79
N ILE A 21 -19.96 7.38 8.81
CA ILE A 21 -20.93 8.37 9.27
C ILE A 21 -20.64 9.75 8.66
N LEU A 22 -19.42 10.27 8.82
CA LEU A 22 -19.08 11.64 8.42
C LEU A 22 -18.86 11.78 6.91
N LEU A 23 -18.29 10.77 6.27
CA LEU A 23 -17.95 10.78 4.85
C LEU A 23 -18.94 9.98 4.00
N LYS A 24 -20.12 9.68 4.54
CA LYS A 24 -21.20 9.00 3.82
C LYS A 24 -21.47 9.73 2.48
N GLU A 25 -21.56 8.97 1.40
CA GLU A 25 -21.80 9.46 0.02
C GLU A 25 -20.68 10.32 -0.58
N LYS A 26 -19.55 10.51 0.12
CA LYS A 26 -18.39 11.27 -0.37
C LYS A 26 -17.23 10.33 -0.70
N THR A 27 -17.38 9.53 -1.76
CA THR A 27 -16.42 8.47 -2.14
C THR A 27 -14.98 8.96 -2.29
N GLN A 28 -14.76 10.16 -2.83
CA GLN A 28 -13.41 10.72 -2.97
C GLN A 28 -12.74 10.98 -1.61
N LEU A 29 -13.48 11.54 -0.65
CA LEU A 29 -12.98 11.78 0.70
C LEU A 29 -12.82 10.48 1.48
N GLN A 30 -13.71 9.50 1.26
CA GLN A 30 -13.58 8.16 1.83
C GLN A 30 -12.28 7.48 1.39
N ASN A 31 -11.95 7.53 0.09
CA ASN A 31 -10.70 6.97 -0.43
C ASN A 31 -9.49 7.71 0.14
N LEU A 32 -9.54 9.05 0.23
CA LEU A 32 -8.47 9.84 0.83
C LEU A 32 -8.28 9.52 2.31
N LEU A 33 -9.37 9.35 3.07
CA LEU A 33 -9.31 8.95 4.48
C LEU A 33 -8.62 7.60 4.63
N ILE A 34 -9.04 6.57 3.87
CA ILE A 34 -8.43 5.24 3.94
C ILE A 34 -6.96 5.29 3.56
N LEU A 35 -6.60 6.05 2.53
CA LEU A 35 -5.23 6.24 2.11
C LEU A 35 -4.41 6.82 3.27
N LEU A 36 -4.81 7.97 3.81
CA LEU A 36 -4.12 8.64 4.91
C LEU A 36 -4.06 7.78 6.17
N ALA A 37 -5.16 7.13 6.53
CA ALA A 37 -5.21 6.21 7.66
C ALA A 37 -4.20 5.06 7.48
N SER A 38 -4.10 4.49 6.29
CA SER A 38 -3.10 3.46 5.98
C SER A 38 -1.68 3.99 6.16
N TYR A 39 -1.35 5.15 5.60
CA TYR A 39 -0.02 5.76 5.76
C TYR A 39 0.33 6.08 7.21
N ILE A 40 -0.63 6.58 8.00
CA ILE A 40 -0.43 6.84 9.44
C ILE A 40 -0.21 5.53 10.20
N PHE A 41 -0.99 4.50 9.90
CA PHE A 41 -0.86 3.20 10.56
C PHE A 41 0.52 2.59 10.30
N TYR A 42 0.99 2.61 9.05
CA TYR A 42 2.31 2.10 8.66
C TYR A 42 3.46 2.98 9.14
N SER A 43 3.31 4.31 9.16
CA SER A 43 4.37 5.23 9.64
C SER A 43 4.68 5.07 11.11
N TRP A 44 3.69 4.65 11.88
CA TRP A 44 3.81 4.45 13.31
C TRP A 44 4.74 3.29 13.68
N TRP A 45 4.94 2.32 12.79
CA TRP A 45 5.96 1.29 13.00
C TRP A 45 7.35 1.84 12.71
N ASP A 46 7.56 2.30 11.48
CA ASP A 46 8.80 2.93 11.06
C ASP A 46 8.58 3.71 9.76
N TRP A 47 8.75 5.02 9.85
CA TRP A 47 8.56 5.97 8.75
C TRP A 47 9.49 5.72 7.54
N ARG A 48 10.64 5.06 7.71
CA ARG A 48 11.58 4.79 6.59
C ARG A 48 10.93 3.93 5.52
N PHE A 49 10.06 3.00 5.92
CA PHE A 49 9.34 2.11 5.02
C PHE A 49 8.13 2.79 4.34
N LEU A 50 7.79 4.04 4.67
CA LEU A 50 6.75 4.76 3.93
C LEU A 50 7.12 4.98 2.48
N SER A 51 8.39 5.30 2.21
CA SER A 51 8.88 5.49 0.85
C SER A 51 8.64 4.22 0.01
N LEU A 52 8.87 3.06 0.60
CA LEU A 52 8.63 1.76 -0.01
C LEU A 52 7.15 1.51 -0.30
N ILE A 53 6.29 1.72 0.69
CA ILE A 53 4.83 1.54 0.54
C ILE A 53 4.29 2.52 -0.50
N PHE A 54 4.79 3.76 -0.50
CA PHE A 54 4.42 4.77 -1.48
C PHE A 54 4.81 4.36 -2.89
N ILE A 55 6.05 3.94 -3.10
CA ILE A 55 6.52 3.51 -4.42
C ILE A 55 5.74 2.28 -4.91
N SER A 56 5.56 1.26 -4.06
CA SER A 56 4.80 0.05 -4.39
C SER A 56 3.36 0.38 -4.76
N SER A 57 2.62 1.07 -3.87
CA SER A 57 1.21 1.40 -4.10
C SER A 57 1.00 2.34 -5.28
N MET A 58 1.87 3.34 -5.47
CA MET A 58 1.81 4.25 -6.61
C MET A 58 2.08 3.51 -7.93
N THR A 59 3.06 2.61 -7.94
CA THR A 59 3.37 1.78 -9.11
C THR A 59 2.17 0.92 -9.49
N ASP A 60 1.56 0.24 -8.53
CA ASP A 60 0.39 -0.60 -8.76
C ASP A 60 -0.83 0.21 -9.19
N TYR A 61 -1.04 1.40 -8.61
CA TYR A 61 -2.12 2.29 -8.99
C TYR A 61 -1.99 2.75 -10.46
N VAL A 62 -0.81 3.26 -10.84
CA VAL A 62 -0.55 3.73 -12.20
C VAL A 62 -0.63 2.59 -13.22
N LEU A 63 -0.04 1.42 -12.92
CA LEU A 63 -0.10 0.27 -13.81
C LEU A 63 -1.51 -0.32 -13.90
N GLY A 64 -2.26 -0.33 -12.81
CA GLY A 64 -3.67 -0.76 -12.79
C GLY A 64 -4.54 0.09 -13.71
N ILE A 65 -4.39 1.42 -13.66
CA ILE A 65 -5.08 2.33 -14.59
C ILE A 65 -4.68 2.06 -16.04
N LYS A 66 -3.38 1.88 -16.31
CA LYS A 66 -2.89 1.57 -17.66
C LYS A 66 -3.43 0.24 -18.18
N ILE A 67 -3.55 -0.78 -17.33
CA ILE A 67 -4.15 -2.08 -17.67
C ILE A 67 -5.63 -1.92 -18.01
N HIS A 68 -6.36 -1.05 -17.28
CA HIS A 68 -7.77 -0.80 -17.53
C HIS A 68 -8.02 -0.06 -18.85
N HIS A 69 -7.14 0.88 -19.23
CA HIS A 69 -7.27 1.67 -20.46
C HIS A 69 -6.67 1.03 -21.72
N THR A 70 -6.05 -0.14 -21.61
CA THR A 70 -5.43 -0.81 -22.76
C THR A 70 -6.27 -1.99 -23.20
N ASP A 71 -6.66 -2.02 -24.47
CA ASP A 71 -7.39 -3.16 -25.04
C ASP A 71 -6.45 -4.29 -25.52
N ASP A 72 -5.19 -3.96 -25.83
CA ASP A 72 -4.19 -4.94 -26.27
C ASP A 72 -3.80 -5.89 -25.12
N PRO A 73 -4.08 -7.21 -25.24
CA PRO A 73 -3.81 -8.18 -24.20
C PRO A 73 -2.31 -8.37 -23.91
N VAL A 74 -1.43 -8.14 -24.89
CA VAL A 74 0.03 -8.24 -24.73
C VAL A 74 0.54 -7.09 -23.88
N ILE A 75 0.10 -5.87 -24.15
CA ILE A 75 0.50 -4.68 -23.39
C ILE A 75 -0.03 -4.75 -21.94
N ARG A 76 -1.28 -5.20 -21.75
CA ARG A 76 -1.83 -5.44 -20.39
C ARG A 76 -0.98 -6.42 -19.59
N LYS A 77 -0.59 -7.55 -20.20
CA LYS A 77 0.30 -8.54 -19.56
C LYS A 77 1.65 -7.94 -19.20
N ARG A 78 2.23 -7.10 -20.06
CA ARG A 78 3.49 -6.40 -19.76
C ARG A 78 3.37 -5.51 -18.52
N PHE A 79 2.31 -4.70 -18.41
CA PHE A 79 2.09 -3.89 -17.21
C PHE A 79 1.92 -4.73 -15.94
N LEU A 80 1.20 -5.84 -16.03
CA LEU A 80 1.05 -6.79 -14.91
C LEU A 80 2.39 -7.39 -14.49
N TYR A 81 3.23 -7.83 -15.45
CA TYR A 81 4.55 -8.35 -15.13
C TYR A 81 5.47 -7.31 -14.50
N ILE A 82 5.38 -6.04 -14.91
CA ILE A 82 6.14 -4.95 -14.28
C ILE A 82 5.70 -4.76 -12.82
N SER A 83 4.39 -4.71 -12.56
CA SER A 83 3.84 -4.60 -11.19
C SER A 83 4.29 -5.77 -10.30
N LEU A 84 4.21 -7.01 -10.82
CA LEU A 84 4.69 -8.20 -10.11
C LEU A 84 6.19 -8.14 -9.85
N ALA A 85 7.00 -7.77 -10.83
CA ALA A 85 8.45 -7.69 -10.70
C ALA A 85 8.86 -6.68 -9.62
N VAL A 86 8.19 -5.53 -9.54
CA VAL A 86 8.44 -4.52 -8.51
C VAL A 86 8.08 -5.07 -7.12
N ASN A 87 6.87 -5.60 -6.93
CA ASN A 87 6.45 -6.11 -5.63
C ASN A 87 7.25 -7.31 -5.14
N ILE A 88 7.52 -8.29 -6.02
CA ILE A 88 8.37 -9.43 -5.71
C ILE A 88 9.81 -8.97 -5.46
N GLY A 89 10.32 -8.02 -6.26
CA GLY A 89 11.66 -7.47 -6.06
C GLY A 89 11.84 -6.83 -4.69
N LEU A 90 10.86 -6.01 -4.26
CA LEU A 90 10.84 -5.43 -2.92
C LEU A 90 10.78 -6.52 -1.84
N LEU A 91 9.90 -7.51 -1.98
CA LEU A 91 9.81 -8.62 -1.04
C LEU A 91 11.13 -9.39 -0.94
N CYS A 92 11.75 -9.73 -2.07
CA CYS A 92 12.99 -10.46 -2.12
C CYS A 92 14.13 -9.68 -1.46
N PHE A 93 14.24 -8.38 -1.73
CA PHE A 93 15.21 -7.51 -1.09
C PHE A 93 15.00 -7.51 0.43
N PHE A 94 13.83 -7.10 0.94
CA PHE A 94 13.65 -6.98 2.39
C PHE A 94 13.68 -8.30 3.15
N LYS A 95 13.30 -9.40 2.50
CA LYS A 95 13.27 -10.71 3.15
C LYS A 95 14.62 -11.43 3.13
N TYR A 96 15.38 -11.33 2.04
CA TYR A 96 16.58 -12.16 1.85
C TYR A 96 17.89 -11.36 1.81
N PHE A 97 17.86 -10.02 1.82
CA PHE A 97 19.08 -9.22 1.75
C PHE A 97 20.08 -9.54 2.87
N ASN A 98 19.62 -9.69 4.12
CA ASN A 98 20.49 -10.07 5.23
C ASN A 98 21.11 -11.47 5.04
N PHE A 99 20.36 -12.43 4.51
CA PHE A 99 20.89 -13.77 4.21
C PHE A 99 22.07 -13.72 3.23
N PHE A 100 22.01 -12.86 2.21
CA PHE A 100 23.09 -12.72 1.23
C PHE A 100 24.32 -11.99 1.79
N ILE A 101 24.15 -11.08 2.74
CA ILE A 101 25.26 -10.40 3.42
C ILE A 101 25.93 -11.31 4.43
N ASP A 102 25.15 -12.04 5.23
CA ASP A 102 25.70 -12.90 6.30
C ASP A 102 26.37 -14.18 5.77
N SER A 103 26.11 -14.55 4.51
CA SER A 103 26.67 -15.75 3.87
C SER A 103 28.03 -15.53 3.19
N PHE A 104 28.64 -14.35 3.31
CA PHE A 104 29.94 -14.00 2.73
C PHE A 104 30.86 -13.38 3.79
#